data_AF-A0A8T7EHQ6-F1
#
_entry.id   AF-A0A8T7EHQ6-F1
#
_cell.length_a   1.000
_cell.length_b   1.000
_cell.length_c   1.000
_cell.angle_alpha   90.00
_cell.angle_beta   90.00
_cell.angle_gamma   90.00
#
_symmetry.space_group_name_H-M   'P 1'
#
loop_
_entity.id
_entity.type
_entity.pdbx_description
1 polymer ?
#
loop_
_entity_poly.entity_id
_entity_poly.type
_entity_poly.pdbx_seq_one_letter_code
_entity_poly.pdbx_strand_id
1 'polypeptide(L)' 'MSNVHYLPEEELVQKALAALMSTLGPVETMRFLTLSRAGRMESVLRHHQWQSTLDRKAFYDAVFAEE' A
#
# COMPACT_ATOMS: atom_id res chain seq x y z
N MET A 1 -22.40 7.61 -18.80
CA MET A 1 -21.52 6.83 -17.89
C MET A 1 -20.69 5.92 -18.78
N SER A 2 -19.37 6.11 -18.84
CA SER A 2 -18.51 5.32 -19.72
C SER A 2 -18.40 3.90 -19.17
N ASN A 3 -18.79 2.91 -19.96
CA ASN A 3 -18.70 1.51 -19.62
C ASN A 3 -17.22 1.09 -19.63
N VAL A 4 -16.57 1.07 -18.46
CA VAL A 4 -15.14 0.73 -18.37
C VAL A 4 -15.01 -0.79 -18.57
N HIS A 5 -14.56 -1.18 -19.76
CA HIS A 5 -14.21 -2.57 -20.04
C HIS A 5 -12.77 -2.80 -19.55
N TYR A 6 -12.61 -3.62 -18.52
CA TYR A 6 -11.28 -4.02 -18.05
C TYR A 6 -10.69 -5.07 -19.00
N LEU A 7 -9.35 -5.10 -19.08
CA LEU A 7 -8.65 -6.20 -19.73
C LEU A 7 -8.75 -7.45 -18.85
N PRO A 8 -8.81 -8.64 -19.46
CA PRO A 8 -8.55 -9.89 -18.75
C PRO A 8 -7.20 -9.81 -18.01
N GLU A 9 -7.14 -10.40 -16.82
CA GLU A 9 -5.97 -10.31 -15.94
C GLU A 9 -4.68 -10.76 -16.62
N GLU A 10 -4.72 -11.88 -17.32
CA GLU A 10 -3.57 -12.42 -18.04
C GLU A 10 -3.09 -11.47 -19.16
N GLU A 11 -4.03 -10.87 -19.90
CA GLU A 11 -3.69 -9.90 -20.95
C GLU A 11 -3.05 -8.64 -20.37
N LEU A 12 -3.58 -8.17 -19.24
CA LEU A 12 -3.02 -7.02 -18.53
C LEU A 12 -1.58 -7.28 -18.06
N VAL A 13 -1.33 -8.44 -17.44
CA VAL A 13 0.00 -8.82 -16.94
C VAL A 13 1.01 -8.90 -18.09
N GLN A 14 0.64 -9.54 -19.21
CA GLN A 14 1.51 -9.66 -20.37
C GLN A 14 1.86 -8.30 -20.97
N LYS A 15 0.87 -7.42 -21.15
CA LYS A 15 1.09 -6.05 -21.67
C LYS A 15 1.96 -5.22 -20.73
N ALA A 16 1.75 -5.33 -19.42
CA ALA A 16 2.55 -4.63 -18.42
C ALA A 16 4.01 -5.10 -18.44
N LEU A 17 4.26 -6.42 -18.47
CA LEU A 17 5.60 -6.97 -18.57
C LEU A 17 6.31 -6.53 -19.85
N ALA A 18 5.63 -6.58 -20.99
CA ALA A 18 6.19 -6.14 -22.26
C ALA A 18 6.59 -4.65 -22.22
N ALA A 19 5.75 -3.79 -21.65
CA ALA A 19 6.03 -2.36 -21.50
C ALA A 19 7.19 -2.08 -20.52
N LEU A 20 7.26 -2.81 -19.41
CA LEU A 20 8.37 -2.71 -18.45
C LEU A 20 9.69 -3.15 -19.09
N MET A 21 9.69 -4.32 -19.75
CA MET A 21 10.87 -4.87 -20.42
C MET A 21 11.38 -3.94 -21.52
N SER A 22 10.49 -3.34 -22.31
CA SER A 22 10.88 -2.43 -23.40
C SER A 22 11.44 -1.10 -22.89
N THR A 23 10.97 -0.63 -21.74
CA THR A 23 11.32 0.70 -21.20
C THR A 23 12.52 0.64 -20.26
N LEU A 24 12.53 -0.35 -19.35
CA LEU A 24 13.50 -0.45 -18.27
C LEU A 24 14.62 -1.46 -18.57
N GLY A 25 14.40 -2.36 -19.53
CA GLY A 25 15.24 -3.53 -19.72
C GLY A 25 15.03 -4.59 -18.63
N PRO A 26 15.62 -5.78 -18.81
CA PRO A 26 15.33 -6.94 -17.97
C PRO A 26 15.77 -6.76 -16.51
N VAL A 27 16.93 -6.13 -16.28
CA VAL A 27 17.49 -5.96 -14.93
C VAL A 27 16.61 -5.05 -14.08
N GLU A 28 16.28 -3.85 -14.58
CA GLU A 28 15.44 -2.92 -13.83
C GLU A 28 13.97 -3.36 -13.77
N THR A 29 13.48 -4.11 -14.78
CA THR A 29 12.16 -4.73 -14.69
C THR A 29 12.07 -5.73 -13.55
N MET A 30 13.06 -6.62 -13.42
CA MET A 30 13.11 -7.58 -12.31
C MET A 30 13.22 -6.85 -10.97
N ARG A 31 14.10 -5.85 -10.88
CA ARG A 31 14.22 -5.02 -9.69
C ARG A 31 12.88 -4.39 -9.33
N PHE A 32 12.17 -3.78 -10.29
CA PHE A 32 10.84 -3.19 -10.09
C PHE A 32 9.80 -4.18 -9.59
N LEU A 33 9.71 -5.37 -10.19
CA LEU A 33 8.76 -6.42 -9.75
C LEU A 33 9.06 -6.92 -8.34
N THR A 34 10.33 -6.86 -7.92
CA THR A 34 10.77 -7.23 -6.57
C THR A 34 10.81 -6.07 -5.58
N LEU A 35 10.60 -4.82 -6.02
CA LEU A 35 10.50 -3.70 -5.10
C LEU A 35 9.36 -4.04 -4.16
N SER A 36 9.67 -4.13 -2.87
CA SER A 36 8.63 -4.25 -1.86
C SER A 36 7.68 -3.07 -2.10
N ARG A 37 6.43 -3.37 -2.47
CA ARG A 37 5.34 -2.38 -2.36
C ARG A 37 5.53 -1.79 -0.99
N ALA A 38 5.78 -0.48 -0.90
CA ALA A 38 6.04 0.23 0.36
C ALA A 38 5.22 -0.46 1.44
N GLY A 39 5.91 -1.26 2.26
CA GLY A 39 5.26 -2.31 3.03
C GLY A 39 4.17 -1.67 3.85
N ARG A 40 3.05 -2.37 4.06
CA ARG A 40 2.08 -1.96 5.08
C ARG A 40 2.90 -1.55 6.29
N MET A 41 2.79 -0.28 6.70
CA MET A 41 3.57 0.24 7.82
C MET A 41 3.49 -0.76 8.95
N GLU A 42 4.65 -1.13 9.51
CA GLU A 42 4.75 -2.10 10.59
C GLU A 42 3.72 -1.73 11.67
N SER A 43 3.04 -2.74 12.21
CA SER A 43 1.85 -2.52 13.03
C SER A 43 2.13 -1.67 14.27
N VAL A 44 3.31 -1.83 14.89
CA VAL A 44 3.76 -1.03 16.03
C VAL A 44 4.06 0.40 15.60
N LEU A 45 4.76 0.62 14.48
CA LEU A 45 4.99 1.97 13.94
C LEU A 45 3.68 2.70 13.63
N ARG A 46 2.71 2.00 13.04
CA ARG A 46 1.38 2.55 12.76
C ARG A 46 0.63 2.89 14.04
N HIS A 47 0.75 2.04 15.06
CA HIS A 47 0.15 2.30 16.36
C HIS A 47 0.78 3.50 17.05
N HIS A 48 2.09 3.67 16.99
CA HIS A 48 2.77 4.86 17.52
C HIS A 48 2.33 6.14 16.83
N GLN A 49 2.20 6.13 15.50
CA GLN A 49 1.65 7.28 14.79
C GLN A 49 0.23 7.60 15.26
N TRP A 50 -0.64 6.58 15.36
CA TRP A 50 -1.99 6.79 15.90
C TRP A 50 -1.95 7.36 17.33
N GLN A 51 -1.14 6.79 18.24
CA GLN A 51 -1.00 7.31 19.62
C GLN A 51 -0.53 8.77 19.64
N SER A 52 0.36 9.16 18.73
CA SER A 52 0.84 10.55 18.65
C SER A 52 -0.23 11.57 18.27
N THR A 53 -1.35 11.12 17.70
CA THR A 53 -2.50 11.97 17.37
C THR A 53 -3.48 12.18 18.54
N LEU A 54 -3.31 11.45 19.64
CA LEU A 54 -4.24 11.47 20.76
C LEU A 54 -3.87 12.55 21.79
N ASP A 55 -4.89 13.25 22.29
CA ASP A 55 -4.77 13.91 23.59
C ASP A 55 -4.80 12.84 24.67
N ARG A 56 -3.65 12.66 25.32
CA ARG A 56 -3.43 11.64 26.34
C ARG A 56 -4.42 11.74 27.50
N LYS A 57 -4.77 12.95 27.95
CA LYS A 57 -5.68 13.11 29.09
C LYS A 57 -7.09 12.73 28.68
N ALA A 58 -7.57 13.29 27.56
CA ALA A 58 -8.92 13.00 27.08
C ALA A 58 -9.11 11.51 26.72
N PHE A 59 -8.08 10.88 26.14
CA PHE A 59 -8.11 9.46 25.83
C PHE A 59 -8.18 8.59 27.09
N TYR A 60 -7.35 8.87 28.09
CA TYR A 60 -7.38 8.12 29.35
C TYR A 60 -8.69 8.33 30.11
N ASP A 61 -9.18 9.57 30.17
CA ASP A 61 -10.47 9.87 30.78
C ASP A 61 -11.60 9.08 30.09
N ALA A 62 -11.56 8.92 28.75
CA ALA A 62 -12.58 8.17 28.02
C ALA A 62 -12.44 6.64 28.13
N VAL A 63 -11.21 6.10 28.17
CA VAL A 63 -10.96 4.66 28.21
C VAL A 63 -11.11 4.09 29.63
N PHE A 64 -10.73 4.88 30.63
CA PHE A 64 -10.76 4.49 32.04
C PHE A 64 -11.88 5.16 32.82
N ALA A 65 -12.82 5.85 32.16
CA ALA A 65 -14.09 6.18 32.78
C ALA A 65 -14.82 4.86 33.10
N GLU A 66 -14.91 4.54 34.39
CA GLU A 66 -15.71 3.44 34.91
C GLU A 66 -17.21 3.66 34.60
N GLU A 67 -17.96 2.57 34.41
CA GLU A 67 -19.44 2.55 34.34
C GLU A 67 -20.10 3.20 35.57
#